data_AF-A0A6A3WUW4-F1
#
_entry.id   AF-A0A6A3WUW4-F1
#
_cell.length_a   1.000
_cell.length_b   1.000
_cell.length_c   1.000
_cell.angle_alpha   90.00
_cell.angle_beta   90.00
_cell.angle_gamma   90.00
#
_symmetry.space_group_name_H-M   'P 1'
#
loop_
_entity.id
_entity.type
_entity.pdbx_description
1 polymer ?
#
loop_
_entity_poly.entity_id
_entity_poly.type
_entity_poly.pdbx_seq_one_letter_code
_entity_poly.pdbx_strand_id
1 'polypeptide(L)'
;MQSTQCNVVEWILDSGSQANICGDLALFITIREDTTSRLDFANGTTEHACIRGSVLLRIVNQATGVVEDRLLDDVVYTPNAKVNIISLGYLQMTGRYRLSCSPDQKTAWLSKPDTVLKFEMHENIYRLHAERVPGVMVTAALKEDMDSKKQMELLHQRFGHVAMDTVKHLTHKFDVGVKLNAKGLTTYECVACAEVKAKRMTHARIEKRDSKPLQVLMMDVCSIKPATIGGCSMFLFVVDEATRFKWAFLMQHKSEATFHLKILMNRLHTQLREYKAERLWSDQGGEFLSTELETYCNEHGVELKTTNSYSPQENGIVERANGVVLPRIRAMVMATHLPNILR
;
A
#
# COMPACT_ATOMS: atom_id res chain seq x y z
N MET A 1 -11.03 11.17 -28.35
CA MET A 1 -11.45 12.18 -27.35
C MET A 1 -11.48 11.48 -26.00
N GLN A 2 -10.41 11.58 -25.22
CA GLN A 2 -10.36 11.06 -23.86
C GLN A 2 -11.25 11.96 -22.99
N SER A 3 -12.22 11.37 -22.29
CA SER A 3 -12.98 12.13 -21.29
C SER A 3 -12.01 12.53 -20.18
N THR A 4 -11.84 13.83 -19.99
CA THR A 4 -11.23 14.40 -18.79
C THR A 4 -12.06 13.96 -17.59
N GLN A 5 -11.58 12.95 -16.87
CA GLN A 5 -12.18 12.51 -15.62
C GLN A 5 -12.13 13.71 -14.67
N CYS A 6 -13.29 14.24 -14.30
CA CYS A 6 -13.37 15.42 -13.46
C CYS A 6 -12.80 15.06 -12.08
N ASN A 7 -11.72 15.72 -11.65
CA ASN A 7 -11.07 15.54 -10.34
C ASN A 7 -11.91 16.07 -9.17
N VAL A 8 -13.18 16.37 -9.40
CA VAL A 8 -14.09 17.02 -8.47
C VAL A 8 -15.17 16.02 -8.05
N VAL A 9 -15.37 15.90 -6.74
CA VAL A 9 -16.41 15.09 -6.10
C VAL A 9 -17.48 16.03 -5.56
N GLU A 10 -18.72 15.81 -5.98
CA GLU A 10 -19.88 16.55 -5.48
C GLU A 10 -20.44 15.91 -4.21
N TRP A 11 -20.83 16.76 -3.25
CA TRP A 11 -21.50 16.40 -2.01
C TRP A 11 -22.75 17.27 -1.82
N ILE A 12 -23.88 16.65 -1.51
CA ILE A 12 -25.14 17.34 -1.20
C ILE A 12 -25.26 17.55 0.31
N LEU A 13 -25.59 18.77 0.73
CA LEU A 13 -25.98 19.03 2.11
C LEU A 13 -27.45 18.68 2.31
N ASP A 14 -27.72 17.66 3.11
CA ASP A 14 -29.08 17.16 3.33
C ASP A 14 -29.50 17.25 4.80
N SER A 15 -30.59 17.96 5.07
CA SER A 15 -31.20 18.03 6.39
C SER A 15 -32.09 16.84 6.72
N GLY A 16 -32.54 16.09 5.72
CA GLY A 16 -33.35 14.89 5.88
C GLY A 16 -32.54 13.62 6.12
N SER A 17 -31.22 13.65 5.87
CA SER A 17 -30.36 12.49 6.05
C SER A 17 -29.90 12.30 7.50
N GLN A 18 -30.05 11.08 7.99
CA GLN A 18 -29.56 10.65 9.30
C GLN A 18 -28.04 10.39 9.32
N ALA A 19 -27.42 10.19 8.15
CA ALA A 19 -26.02 9.81 8.02
C ALA A 19 -25.31 10.55 6.88
N ASN A 20 -23.99 10.63 6.96
CA ASN A 20 -23.18 10.95 5.80
C ASN A 20 -23.13 9.71 4.91
N ILE A 21 -23.33 9.84 3.60
CA ILE A 21 -23.41 8.71 2.67
C ILE A 21 -22.44 8.94 1.51
N CYS A 22 -21.71 7.91 1.11
CA CYS A 22 -20.81 7.95 -0.03
C CYS A 22 -20.92 6.67 -0.87
N GLY A 23 -21.07 6.83 -2.19
CA GLY A 23 -21.20 5.72 -3.14
C GLY A 23 -19.87 5.23 -3.71
N ASP A 24 -18.78 5.98 -3.54
CA ASP A 24 -17.45 5.62 -4.03
C ASP A 24 -16.53 5.20 -2.88
N LEU A 25 -16.19 3.90 -2.84
CA LEU A 25 -15.32 3.34 -1.81
C LEU A 25 -13.90 3.91 -1.89
N ALA A 26 -13.46 4.37 -3.07
CA ALA A 26 -12.12 4.92 -3.27
C ALA A 26 -11.93 6.32 -2.65
N LEU A 27 -12.99 6.94 -2.13
CA LEU A 27 -12.92 8.20 -1.39
C LEU A 27 -12.65 7.99 0.11
N PHE A 28 -12.82 6.77 0.62
CA PHE A 28 -12.62 6.47 2.03
C PHE A 28 -11.14 6.39 2.39
N ILE A 29 -10.77 7.08 3.47
CA ILE A 29 -9.44 6.99 4.07
C ILE A 29 -9.40 6.02 5.24
N THR A 30 -10.53 5.78 5.88
CA THR A 30 -10.67 4.74 6.89
C THR A 30 -11.91 3.92 6.61
N ILE A 31 -11.84 2.61 6.80
CA ILE A 31 -12.99 1.72 6.66
C ILE A 31 -13.11 0.85 7.92
N ARG A 32 -14.34 0.64 8.37
CA ARG A 32 -14.73 -0.32 9.41
C ARG A 32 -15.96 -1.08 8.92
N GLU A 33 -15.99 -2.37 9.19
CA GLU A 33 -17.23 -3.14 9.02
C GLU A 33 -18.27 -2.62 10.02
N ASP A 34 -19.48 -2.45 9.54
CA ASP A 34 -20.61 -2.07 10.36
C ASP A 34 -21.69 -3.14 10.16
N THR A 35 -22.06 -3.81 11.24
CA THR A 35 -23.11 -4.83 11.24
C THR A 35 -24.39 -4.32 11.90
N THR A 36 -24.37 -3.07 12.38
CA THR A 36 -25.39 -2.51 13.26
C THR A 36 -26.16 -1.36 12.63
N SER A 37 -25.52 -0.60 11.74
CA SER A 37 -26.14 0.58 11.13
C SER A 37 -27.16 0.18 10.07
N ARG A 38 -28.38 0.66 10.30
CA ARG A 38 -29.50 0.50 9.41
C ARG A 38 -29.82 1.87 8.80
N LEU A 39 -29.82 1.96 7.47
CA LEU A 39 -30.22 3.16 6.76
C LEU A 39 -31.66 2.99 6.28
N ASP A 40 -32.55 3.82 6.80
CA ASP A 40 -33.93 3.92 6.33
C ASP A 40 -34.00 5.02 5.26
N PHE A 41 -34.33 4.64 4.04
CA PHE A 41 -34.43 5.55 2.91
C PHE A 41 -35.83 6.15 2.79
N ALA A 42 -35.92 7.36 2.22
CA ALA A 42 -37.18 8.06 1.99
C ALA A 42 -38.16 7.32 1.06
N ASN A 43 -37.69 6.33 0.29
CA ASN A 43 -38.53 5.45 -0.55
C ASN A 43 -39.18 4.30 0.25
N GLY A 44 -39.02 4.27 1.58
CA GLY A 44 -39.54 3.22 2.45
C GLY A 44 -38.71 1.93 2.47
N THR A 45 -37.59 1.89 1.73
CA THR A 45 -36.66 0.75 1.78
C THR A 45 -35.62 0.95 2.87
N THR A 46 -35.05 -0.17 3.31
CA THR A 46 -34.02 -0.19 4.33
C THR A 46 -32.82 -0.96 3.81
N GLU A 47 -31.63 -0.42 4.00
CA GLU A 47 -30.38 -1.10 3.67
C GLU A 47 -29.50 -1.25 4.91
N HIS A 48 -28.91 -2.43 5.06
CA HIS A 48 -27.89 -2.65 6.06
C HIS A 48 -26.57 -2.09 5.53
N ALA A 49 -26.08 -1.06 6.20
CA ALA A 49 -24.82 -0.47 5.88
C ALA A 49 -23.71 -1.41 6.33
N CYS A 50 -23.06 -2.10 5.40
CA CYS A 50 -21.98 -3.05 5.73
C CYS A 50 -20.64 -2.36 6.08
N ILE A 51 -20.49 -1.09 5.66
CA ILE A 51 -19.22 -0.39 5.66
C ILE A 51 -19.44 1.05 6.13
N ARG A 52 -18.66 1.46 7.12
CA ARG A 52 -18.62 2.84 7.62
C ARG A 52 -17.18 3.30 7.71
N GLY A 53 -16.94 4.60 7.75
CA GLY A 53 -15.59 5.11 7.68
C GLY A 53 -15.50 6.61 7.68
N SER A 54 -14.43 7.12 7.09
CA SER A 54 -14.14 8.55 7.05
C SER A 54 -13.60 8.89 5.68
N VAL A 55 -13.96 10.06 5.18
CA VAL A 55 -13.60 10.55 3.85
C VAL A 55 -12.84 11.86 4.00
N LEU A 56 -11.74 12.02 3.26
CA LEU A 56 -10.98 13.25 3.25
C LEU A 56 -11.50 14.18 2.16
N LEU A 57 -12.03 15.33 2.57
CA LEU A 57 -12.51 16.39 1.71
C LEU A 57 -11.41 17.44 1.55
N ARG A 58 -10.84 17.56 0.35
CA ARG A 58 -9.96 18.68 0.02
C ARG A 58 -10.80 19.84 -0.50
N ILE A 59 -10.91 20.90 0.31
CA ILE A 59 -11.85 21.99 0.08
C ILE A 59 -11.24 23.34 0.46
N VAL A 60 -11.76 24.43 -0.11
CA VAL A 60 -11.36 25.79 0.25
C VAL A 60 -12.03 26.20 1.56
N ASN A 61 -11.24 26.42 2.61
CA ASN A 61 -11.71 26.99 3.85
C ASN A 61 -11.99 28.49 3.66
N GLN A 62 -13.25 28.92 3.75
CA GLN A 62 -13.60 30.32 3.49
C GLN A 62 -13.09 31.28 4.56
N ALA A 63 -12.71 30.79 5.75
CA ALA A 63 -12.11 31.63 6.79
C ALA A 63 -10.68 32.07 6.42
N THR A 64 -9.92 31.17 5.77
CA THR A 64 -8.49 31.39 5.45
C THR A 64 -8.27 31.68 3.96
N GLY A 65 -9.21 31.29 3.09
CA GLY A 65 -9.07 31.32 1.64
C GLY A 65 -8.14 30.22 1.08
N VAL A 66 -7.65 29.31 1.93
CA VAL A 66 -6.68 28.28 1.57
C VAL A 66 -7.38 26.94 1.33
N VAL A 67 -6.84 26.17 0.39
CA VAL A 67 -7.24 24.77 0.18
C VAL A 67 -6.68 23.93 1.32
N GLU A 68 -7.57 23.26 2.05
CA GLU A 68 -7.20 22.45 3.20
C GLU A 68 -7.89 21.09 3.17
N ASP A 69 -7.22 20.10 3.74
CA ASP A 69 -7.78 18.77 3.92
C ASP A 69 -8.69 18.77 5.17
N ARG A 70 -9.90 18.25 5.02
CA ARG A 70 -10.92 18.17 6.07
C ARG A 70 -11.49 16.76 6.15
N LEU A 71 -11.41 16.19 7.34
CA LEU A 71 -11.94 14.86 7.59
C LEU A 71 -13.46 14.94 7.81
N LEU A 72 -14.21 14.24 6.97
CA LEU A 72 -15.60 13.90 7.22
C LEU A 72 -15.63 12.50 7.82
N ASP A 73 -15.77 12.45 9.14
CA ASP A 73 -15.91 11.18 9.86
C ASP A 73 -17.33 10.63 9.70
N ASP A 74 -17.47 9.35 10.06
CA ASP A 74 -18.77 8.72 10.26
C ASP A 74 -19.62 8.57 8.98
N VAL A 75 -18.95 8.36 7.85
CA VAL A 75 -19.55 8.19 6.52
C VAL A 75 -19.91 6.74 6.30
N VAL A 76 -21.14 6.49 5.87
CA VAL A 76 -21.64 5.18 5.48
C VAL A 76 -21.40 4.97 3.99
N TYR A 77 -20.83 3.82 3.64
CA TYR A 77 -20.71 3.41 2.25
C TYR A 77 -21.94 2.62 1.83
N THR A 78 -22.51 3.02 0.70
CA THR A 78 -23.64 2.33 0.07
C THR A 78 -23.36 2.21 -1.43
N PRO A 79 -23.17 1.00 -1.99
CA PRO A 79 -22.82 0.83 -3.41
C PRO A 79 -23.94 1.32 -4.35
N ASN A 80 -25.18 1.40 -3.85
CA ASN A 80 -26.34 1.87 -4.59
C ASN A 80 -26.55 3.39 -4.51
N ALA A 81 -25.73 4.12 -3.74
CA ALA A 81 -25.85 5.56 -3.58
C ALA A 81 -25.44 6.26 -4.88
N LYS A 82 -26.40 6.91 -5.54
CA LYS A 82 -26.17 7.67 -6.77
C LYS A 82 -25.54 9.05 -6.52
N VAL A 83 -25.61 9.54 -5.29
CA VAL A 83 -25.10 10.85 -4.86
C VAL A 83 -24.42 10.72 -3.50
N ASN A 84 -23.44 11.57 -3.24
CA ASN A 84 -22.82 11.65 -1.92
C ASN A 84 -23.56 12.69 -1.08
N ILE A 85 -23.78 12.37 0.20
CA ILE A 85 -24.58 13.18 1.11
C ILE A 85 -23.75 13.52 2.35
N ILE A 86 -23.79 14.78 2.75
CA ILE A 86 -23.35 15.24 4.06
C ILE A 86 -24.60 15.59 4.85
N SER A 87 -24.81 14.91 5.98
CA SER A 87 -25.92 15.21 6.88
C SER A 87 -25.68 16.56 7.55
N LEU A 88 -26.63 17.48 7.38
CA LEU A 88 -26.62 18.75 8.09
C LEU A 88 -26.67 18.54 9.60
N GLY A 89 -27.49 17.60 10.06
CA GLY A 89 -27.61 17.24 11.47
C GLY A 89 -26.27 16.76 12.04
N TYR A 90 -25.54 15.94 11.29
CA TYR A 90 -24.19 15.51 11.68
C TYR A 90 -23.23 16.69 11.83
N LEU A 91 -23.18 17.61 10.85
CA LEU A 91 -22.29 18.77 10.93
C LEU A 91 -22.65 19.72 12.08
N GLN A 92 -23.93 19.91 12.37
CA GLN A 92 -24.37 20.76 13.48
C GLN A 92 -24.11 20.13 14.86
N MET A 93 -24.52 18.88 15.04
CA MET A 93 -24.50 18.22 16.35
C MET A 93 -23.12 17.65 16.69
N THR A 94 -22.49 16.95 15.75
CA THR A 94 -21.18 16.33 15.95
C THR A 94 -20.07 17.30 15.56
N GLY A 95 -20.19 17.92 14.38
CA GLY A 95 -19.19 18.84 13.84
C GLY A 95 -19.17 20.24 14.48
N ARG A 96 -20.21 20.57 15.28
CA ARG A 96 -20.43 21.88 15.94
C ARG A 96 -20.38 23.07 14.98
N TYR A 97 -20.81 22.86 13.74
CA TYR A 97 -20.94 23.94 12.78
C TYR A 97 -22.26 24.69 12.97
N ARG A 98 -22.20 26.02 12.84
CA ARG A 98 -23.37 26.89 12.78
C ARG A 98 -23.73 27.17 11.33
N LEU A 99 -24.98 26.89 10.98
CA LEU A 99 -25.55 27.21 9.67
C LEU A 99 -25.90 28.68 9.58
N SER A 100 -25.57 29.29 8.45
CA SER A 100 -25.99 30.62 8.03
C SER A 100 -26.19 30.61 6.53
N CYS A 101 -27.08 31.45 6.02
CA CYS A 101 -27.36 31.53 4.59
C CYS A 101 -27.24 32.97 4.11
N SER A 102 -26.97 33.14 2.82
CA SER A 102 -27.00 34.44 2.16
C SER A 102 -28.43 35.00 2.16
N PRO A 103 -28.61 36.32 2.03
CA PRO A 103 -29.94 36.93 1.98
C PRO A 103 -30.82 36.39 0.85
N ASP A 104 -30.22 36.02 -0.28
CA ASP A 104 -30.89 35.41 -1.43
C ASP A 104 -31.07 33.88 -1.31
N GLN A 105 -30.59 33.29 -0.21
CA GLN A 105 -30.61 31.85 0.08
C GLN A 105 -29.89 30.98 -0.96
N LYS A 106 -29.06 31.56 -1.84
CA LYS A 106 -28.31 30.77 -2.83
C LYS A 106 -27.02 30.19 -2.29
N THR A 107 -26.52 30.68 -1.16
CA THR A 107 -25.29 30.19 -0.54
C THR A 107 -25.54 29.91 0.93
N ALA A 108 -25.10 28.75 1.39
CA ALA A 108 -25.09 28.37 2.80
C ALA A 108 -23.64 28.25 3.28
N TRP A 109 -23.39 28.71 4.51
CA TRP A 109 -22.13 28.54 5.20
C TRP A 109 -22.33 27.74 6.48
N LEU A 110 -21.49 26.72 6.64
CA LEU A 110 -21.32 26.03 7.91
C LEU A 110 -20.01 26.48 8.54
N SER A 111 -20.13 27.19 9.67
CA SER A 111 -19.02 27.90 10.31
C SER A 111 -18.73 27.37 11.73
N LYS A 112 -17.45 27.21 12.05
CA LYS A 112 -16.91 27.02 13.39
C LYS A 112 -15.61 27.85 13.51
N PRO A 113 -15.01 28.04 14.70
CA PRO A 113 -13.95 29.03 14.93
C PRO A 113 -12.87 29.13 13.84
N ASP A 114 -12.35 27.98 13.39
CA ASP A 114 -11.22 27.94 12.43
C ASP A 114 -11.61 27.40 11.04
N THR A 115 -12.89 27.10 10.80
CA THR A 115 -13.32 26.48 9.53
C THR A 115 -14.67 27.01 9.08
N VAL A 116 -14.72 27.45 7.83
CA VAL A 116 -15.97 27.81 7.16
C VAL A 116 -16.09 27.02 5.86
N LEU A 117 -17.14 26.20 5.79
CA LEU A 117 -17.54 25.45 4.60
C LEU A 117 -18.56 26.26 3.81
N LYS A 118 -18.44 26.27 2.47
CA LYS A 118 -19.38 26.95 1.56
C LYS A 118 -20.16 25.91 0.76
N PHE A 119 -21.47 26.07 0.72
CA PHE A 119 -22.36 25.29 -0.12
C PHE A 119 -23.13 26.23 -1.05
N GLU A 120 -23.22 25.88 -2.32
CA GLU A 120 -23.91 26.68 -3.33
C GLU A 120 -25.17 25.94 -3.78
N MET A 121 -26.27 26.68 -3.88
CA MET A 121 -27.54 26.13 -4.34
C MET A 121 -27.54 26.03 -5.86
N HIS A 122 -27.77 24.83 -6.36
CA HIS A 122 -28.05 24.55 -7.76
C HIS A 122 -29.32 23.67 -7.79
N GLU A 123 -30.25 23.87 -8.73
CA GLU A 123 -31.50 23.08 -8.79
C GLU A 123 -32.22 22.91 -7.43
N ASN A 124 -32.23 23.95 -6.60
CA ASN A 124 -32.79 23.97 -5.23
C ASN A 124 -32.11 23.04 -4.19
N ILE A 125 -30.89 22.56 -4.48
CA ILE A 125 -30.10 21.71 -3.59
C ILE A 125 -28.74 22.36 -3.33
N TYR A 126 -28.36 22.44 -2.06
CA TYR A 126 -27.04 22.92 -1.63
C TYR A 126 -25.95 21.88 -1.91
N ARG A 127 -24.93 22.26 -2.67
CA ARG A 127 -23.83 21.40 -3.09
C ARG A 127 -22.47 21.96 -2.65
N LEU A 128 -21.57 21.05 -2.29
CA LEU A 128 -20.15 21.31 -2.02
C LEU A 128 -19.32 20.49 -3.01
N HIS A 129 -18.33 21.14 -3.61
CA HIS A 129 -17.36 20.49 -4.49
C HIS A 129 -16.05 20.30 -3.75
N ALA A 130 -15.58 19.07 -3.67
CA ALA A 130 -14.29 18.71 -3.07
C ALA A 130 -13.36 18.12 -4.14
N GLU A 131 -12.08 18.40 -4.03
CA GLU A 131 -11.09 17.74 -4.90
C GLU A 131 -10.86 16.30 -4.44
N ARG A 132 -10.75 15.40 -5.40
CA ARG A 132 -10.37 14.02 -5.13
C ARG A 132 -8.91 13.98 -4.66
N VAL A 133 -8.66 13.32 -3.54
CA VAL A 133 -7.30 13.06 -3.05
C VAL A 133 -6.88 11.65 -3.45
N PRO A 134 -6.10 11.45 -4.52
CA PRO A 134 -5.59 10.12 -4.89
C PRO A 134 -4.53 9.64 -3.89
N GLY A 135 -4.54 8.34 -3.59
CA GLY A 135 -3.43 7.68 -2.89
C GLY A 135 -3.48 7.68 -1.36
N VAL A 136 -4.62 7.99 -0.73
CA VAL A 136 -4.74 7.83 0.73
C VAL A 136 -4.91 6.34 1.06
N MET A 137 -3.93 5.77 1.79
CA MET A 137 -4.00 4.42 2.32
C MET A 137 -5.25 4.27 3.21
N VAL A 138 -6.10 3.29 2.91
CA VAL A 138 -7.26 2.92 3.72
C VAL A 138 -6.78 2.42 5.09
N THR A 139 -6.84 3.28 6.10
CA THR A 139 -6.67 2.94 7.51
C THR A 139 -7.90 2.19 8.03
N ALA A 140 -7.86 0.85 8.01
CA ALA A 140 -8.93 0.04 8.60
C ALA A 140 -8.94 0.21 10.13
N ALA A 141 -9.76 1.12 10.63
CA ALA A 141 -9.91 1.40 12.07
C ALA A 141 -10.85 0.37 12.70
N LEU A 142 -10.32 -0.80 13.05
CA LEU A 142 -11.03 -1.73 13.92
C LEU A 142 -11.01 -1.18 15.36
N LYS A 143 -12.15 -0.63 15.80
CA LYS A 143 -12.45 -0.37 17.20
C LYS A 143 -13.22 -1.56 17.76
N GLU A 144 -12.47 -2.48 18.37
CA GLU A 144 -12.90 -3.33 19.47
C GLU A 144 -11.62 -3.82 20.16
N ASP A 145 -11.70 -4.18 21.44
CA ASP A 145 -10.59 -4.72 22.23
C ASP A 145 -10.21 -6.10 21.67
N MET A 146 -9.56 -6.09 20.50
CA MET A 146 -9.13 -7.30 19.80
C MET A 146 -8.15 -8.02 20.71
N ASP A 147 -8.44 -9.30 20.98
CA ASP A 147 -7.52 -10.19 21.67
C ASP A 147 -6.09 -10.00 21.13
N SER A 148 -5.12 -9.88 22.02
CA SER A 148 -3.78 -9.42 21.65
C SER A 148 -3.07 -10.40 20.70
N LYS A 149 -3.49 -11.66 20.73
CA LYS A 149 -3.08 -12.70 19.79
C LYS A 149 -3.64 -12.43 18.40
N LYS A 150 -4.93 -12.07 18.28
CA LYS A 150 -5.56 -11.67 17.01
C LYS A 150 -4.96 -10.40 16.42
N GLN A 151 -4.58 -9.44 17.26
CA GLN A 151 -3.85 -8.24 16.81
C GLN A 151 -2.48 -8.61 16.23
N MET A 152 -1.72 -9.45 16.92
CA MET A 152 -0.44 -9.94 16.42
C MET A 152 -0.61 -10.71 15.11
N GLU A 153 -1.59 -11.61 15.04
CA GLU A 153 -1.91 -12.38 13.84
C GLU A 153 -2.21 -11.48 12.65
N LEU A 154 -3.11 -10.50 12.82
CA LEU A 154 -3.47 -9.56 11.77
C LEU A 154 -2.26 -8.77 11.27
N LEU A 155 -1.45 -8.22 12.19
CA LEU A 155 -0.26 -7.46 11.83
C LEU A 155 0.80 -8.35 11.19
N HIS A 156 1.02 -9.56 11.70
CA HIS A 156 1.94 -10.53 11.13
C HIS A 156 1.57 -10.87 9.70
N GLN A 157 0.30 -11.15 9.42
CA GLN A 157 -0.20 -11.42 8.07
C GLN A 157 -0.06 -10.19 7.17
N ARG A 158 -0.53 -9.00 7.63
CA ARG A 158 -0.48 -7.75 6.84
C ARG A 158 0.94 -7.27 6.54
N PHE A 159 1.90 -7.52 7.44
CA PHE A 159 3.31 -7.24 7.20
C PHE A 159 4.02 -8.33 6.39
N GLY A 160 3.29 -9.26 5.77
CA GLY A 160 3.88 -10.28 4.91
C GLY A 160 4.67 -11.33 5.68
N HIS A 161 4.12 -11.79 6.80
CA HIS A 161 4.72 -12.76 7.69
C HIS A 161 6.10 -12.34 8.20
N VAL A 162 6.28 -11.07 8.57
CA VAL A 162 7.50 -10.60 9.23
C VAL A 162 7.65 -11.24 10.62
N ALA A 163 8.88 -11.36 11.14
CA ALA A 163 9.11 -11.94 12.46
C ALA A 163 8.31 -11.19 13.54
N MET A 164 7.72 -11.90 14.50
CA MET A 164 6.83 -11.31 15.50
C MET A 164 7.50 -10.19 16.32
N ASP A 165 8.78 -10.35 16.64
CA ASP A 165 9.54 -9.30 17.34
C ASP A 165 9.75 -8.05 16.48
N THR A 166 9.91 -8.23 15.17
CA THR A 166 9.96 -7.10 14.23
C THR A 166 8.60 -6.44 14.12
N VAL A 167 7.49 -7.18 14.15
CA VAL A 167 6.14 -6.59 14.23
C VAL A 167 6.04 -5.72 15.49
N LYS A 168 6.38 -6.26 16.68
CA LYS A 168 6.39 -5.47 17.93
C LYS A 168 7.24 -4.20 17.79
N HIS A 169 8.44 -4.31 17.23
CA HIS A 169 9.31 -3.15 17.02
C HIS A 169 8.71 -2.10 16.08
N LEU A 170 8.10 -2.53 14.96
CA LEU A 170 7.45 -1.63 14.00
C LEU A 170 6.26 -0.90 14.64
N THR A 171 5.50 -1.58 15.50
CA THR A 171 4.35 -0.98 16.18
C THR A 171 4.71 0.15 17.16
N HIS A 172 5.96 0.19 17.62
CA HIS A 172 6.47 1.29 18.43
C HIS A 172 7.07 2.45 17.60
N LYS A 173 7.37 2.21 16.32
CA LYS A 173 8.06 3.17 15.44
C LYS A 173 7.17 3.83 14.41
N PHE A 174 6.07 3.17 14.04
CA PHE A 174 5.14 3.65 13.04
C PHE A 174 3.73 3.63 13.63
N ASP A 175 2.96 4.68 13.34
CA ASP A 175 1.51 4.59 13.50
C ASP A 175 0.98 3.64 12.43
N VAL A 176 0.60 2.44 12.84
CA VAL A 176 0.08 1.41 11.94
C VAL A 176 -1.43 1.53 11.73
N GLY A 177 -2.04 2.64 12.19
CA GLY A 177 -3.48 2.90 12.03
C GLY A 177 -4.36 2.00 12.90
N VAL A 178 -3.78 1.29 13.87
CA VAL A 178 -4.46 0.45 14.85
C VAL A 178 -4.09 0.95 16.24
N LYS A 179 -5.07 1.13 17.14
CA LYS A 179 -4.77 1.34 18.57
C LYS A 179 -4.23 0.04 19.13
N LEU A 180 -2.91 -0.08 19.14
CA LEU A 180 -2.24 -1.26 19.66
C LEU A 180 -2.00 -1.11 21.14
N ASN A 181 -2.43 -2.11 21.91
CA ASN A 181 -1.85 -2.32 23.21
C ASN A 181 -0.48 -2.98 23.00
N ALA A 182 0.55 -2.18 22.73
CA ALA A 182 1.88 -2.70 22.42
C ALA A 182 2.49 -3.55 23.57
N LYS A 183 2.02 -3.34 24.81
CA LYS A 183 2.35 -4.18 25.98
C LYS A 183 1.64 -5.54 25.98
N GLY A 184 0.55 -5.68 25.21
CA GLY A 184 -0.28 -6.87 25.16
C GLY A 184 0.05 -7.85 24.03
N LEU A 185 0.78 -7.44 22.98
CA LEU A 185 1.04 -8.25 21.78
C LEU A 185 1.70 -9.60 22.13
N THR A 186 0.90 -10.67 22.09
CA THR A 186 1.35 -12.03 22.37
C THR A 186 1.81 -12.71 21.09
N THR A 187 2.92 -13.43 21.16
CA THR A 187 3.38 -14.26 20.03
C THR A 187 2.42 -15.43 19.85
N TYR A 188 2.26 -15.86 18.60
CA TYR A 188 1.50 -17.06 18.28
C TYR A 188 2.24 -17.91 17.24
N GLU A 189 1.84 -19.17 17.16
CA GLU A 189 2.36 -20.10 16.15
C GLU A 189 1.60 -19.93 14.84
N CYS A 190 2.29 -19.40 13.83
CA CYS A 190 1.78 -19.33 12.47
C CYS A 190 2.17 -20.62 11.73
N VAL A 191 1.18 -21.46 11.42
CA VAL A 191 1.38 -22.74 10.71
C VAL A 191 2.15 -22.55 9.39
N ALA A 192 1.73 -21.58 8.56
CA ALA A 192 2.41 -21.27 7.30
C ALA A 192 3.88 -20.85 7.49
N CYS A 193 4.21 -20.15 8.58
CA CYS A 193 5.60 -19.83 8.89
C CYS A 193 6.37 -21.05 9.39
N ALA A 194 5.76 -21.89 10.24
CA ALA A 194 6.40 -23.09 10.76
C ALA A 194 6.78 -24.06 9.63
N GLU A 195 5.88 -24.26 8.67
CA GLU A 195 6.09 -25.14 7.51
C GLU A 195 7.17 -24.62 6.56
N VAL A 196 7.22 -23.30 6.35
CA VAL A 196 8.03 -22.70 5.28
C VAL A 196 9.38 -22.16 5.76
N LYS A 197 9.47 -21.70 7.01
CA LYS A 197 10.67 -21.07 7.58
C LYS A 197 11.52 -22.02 8.43
N ALA A 198 11.15 -23.30 8.53
CA ALA A 198 12.02 -24.32 9.10
C ALA A 198 13.35 -24.34 8.33
N LYS A 199 14.44 -23.93 9.00
CA LYS A 199 15.77 -23.85 8.39
C LYS A 199 16.55 -25.11 8.67
N ARG A 200 17.20 -25.65 7.63
CA ARG A 200 18.00 -26.88 7.75
C ARG A 200 19.39 -26.64 8.34
N MET A 201 20.05 -25.49 8.15
CA MET A 201 21.37 -25.17 8.76
C MET A 201 21.73 -23.67 8.80
N THR A 202 22.70 -23.31 9.67
CA THR A 202 23.39 -22.00 9.73
C THR A 202 24.71 -22.06 8.95
N HIS A 203 24.88 -21.18 7.97
CA HIS A 203 26.16 -21.01 7.27
C HIS A 203 27.11 -20.07 8.04
N ALA A 204 28.42 -20.28 7.86
CA ALA A 204 29.46 -19.44 8.47
C ALA A 204 29.31 -17.96 8.11
N ARG A 205 29.79 -17.08 9.00
CA ARG A 205 29.80 -15.63 8.77
C ARG A 205 30.66 -15.32 7.54
N ILE A 206 30.08 -14.60 6.57
CA ILE A 206 30.81 -14.09 5.40
C ILE A 206 31.74 -12.98 5.90
N GLU A 207 32.97 -12.95 5.39
CA GLU A 207 33.92 -11.87 5.67
C GLU A 207 33.34 -10.51 5.28
N LYS A 208 33.76 -9.47 5.99
CA LYS A 208 33.26 -8.11 5.79
C LYS A 208 33.77 -7.60 4.43
N ARG A 209 32.85 -7.46 3.47
CA ARG A 209 33.14 -6.85 2.17
C ARG A 209 33.04 -5.33 2.26
N ASP A 210 34.02 -4.63 1.67
CA ASP A 210 34.19 -3.18 1.77
C ASP A 210 33.85 -2.47 0.45
N SER A 211 32.65 -2.74 -0.09
CA SER A 211 32.16 -2.07 -1.29
C SER A 211 31.43 -0.77 -0.97
N LYS A 212 31.49 0.17 -1.92
CA LYS A 212 30.71 1.41 -1.88
C LYS A 212 29.27 1.16 -2.34
N PRO A 213 28.29 1.99 -1.91
CA PRO A 213 26.93 1.91 -2.41
C PRO A 213 26.85 1.86 -3.94
N LEU A 214 26.07 0.91 -4.46
CA LEU A 214 25.88 0.61 -5.88
C LEU A 214 27.10 0.14 -6.63
N GLN A 215 28.27 -0.01 -6.00
CA GLN A 215 29.49 -0.43 -6.69
C GLN A 215 29.37 -1.86 -7.23
N VAL A 216 28.75 -2.76 -6.45
CA VAL A 216 28.58 -4.18 -6.77
C VAL A 216 27.13 -4.57 -6.61
N LEU A 217 26.51 -5.00 -7.70
CA LEU A 217 25.15 -5.52 -7.72
C LEU A 217 25.19 -7.04 -7.88
N MET A 218 24.72 -7.75 -6.86
CA MET A 218 24.61 -9.21 -6.88
C MET A 218 23.25 -9.62 -7.42
N MET A 219 23.19 -10.56 -8.35
CA MET A 219 21.96 -10.97 -9.03
C MET A 219 21.75 -12.48 -9.00
N ASP A 220 20.48 -12.87 -8.90
CA ASP A 220 20.04 -14.27 -8.90
C ASP A 220 18.63 -14.36 -9.49
N VAL A 221 18.29 -15.50 -10.10
CA VAL A 221 16.93 -15.78 -10.59
C VAL A 221 16.28 -16.81 -9.69
N CYS A 222 15.14 -16.42 -9.12
CA CYS A 222 14.36 -17.28 -8.24
C CYS A 222 13.02 -17.67 -8.86
N SER A 223 12.61 -18.92 -8.69
CA SER A 223 11.29 -19.39 -9.10
C SER A 223 10.27 -19.22 -7.97
N ILE A 224 9.05 -18.80 -8.33
CA ILE A 224 7.87 -18.72 -7.48
C ILE A 224 6.85 -19.75 -7.96
N LYS A 225 6.22 -20.45 -7.02
CA LYS A 225 5.09 -21.33 -7.27
C LYS A 225 3.96 -21.02 -6.28
N PRO A 226 2.69 -20.97 -6.73
CA PRO A 226 2.24 -21.05 -8.13
C PRO A 226 2.64 -19.80 -8.92
N ALA A 227 2.46 -19.82 -10.25
CA ALA A 227 2.68 -18.63 -11.07
C ALA A 227 1.70 -17.52 -10.68
N THR A 228 2.11 -16.27 -10.87
CA THR A 228 1.24 -15.11 -10.68
C THR A 228 0.10 -15.09 -11.73
N ILE A 229 -0.90 -14.23 -11.51
CA ILE A 229 -2.02 -14.03 -12.46
C ILE A 229 -1.51 -13.65 -13.85
N GLY A 230 -0.41 -12.89 -13.93
CA GLY A 230 0.23 -12.50 -15.19
C GLY A 230 1.12 -13.59 -15.81
N GLY A 231 1.07 -14.83 -15.33
CA GLY A 231 1.88 -15.95 -15.83
C GLY A 231 3.33 -15.96 -15.34
N CYS A 232 3.78 -14.95 -14.58
CA CYS A 232 5.16 -14.90 -14.08
C CYS A 232 5.40 -16.00 -13.04
N SER A 233 6.38 -16.86 -13.29
CA SER A 233 6.77 -17.97 -12.40
C SER A 233 8.18 -17.79 -11.83
N MET A 234 8.83 -16.68 -12.16
CA MET A 234 10.19 -16.36 -11.74
C MET A 234 10.31 -14.88 -11.42
N PHE A 235 11.38 -14.51 -10.74
CA PHE A 235 11.82 -13.12 -10.63
C PHE A 235 13.33 -13.02 -10.64
N LEU A 236 13.81 -11.96 -11.28
CA LEU A 236 15.18 -11.52 -11.15
C LEU A 236 15.29 -10.76 -9.82
N PHE A 237 16.26 -11.14 -9.01
CA PHE A 237 16.56 -10.50 -7.74
C PHE A 237 17.93 -9.86 -7.80
N VAL A 238 17.99 -8.55 -7.56
CA VAL A 238 19.23 -7.78 -7.57
C VAL A 238 19.43 -7.17 -6.18
N VAL A 239 20.61 -7.32 -5.61
CA VAL A 239 20.95 -6.86 -4.27
C VAL A 239 22.22 -6.03 -4.34
N ASP A 240 22.16 -4.80 -3.84
CA ASP A 240 23.36 -3.99 -3.63
C ASP A 240 24.19 -4.57 -2.48
N GLU A 241 25.47 -4.81 -2.74
CA GLU A 241 26.36 -5.43 -1.77
C GLU A 241 26.58 -4.55 -0.54
N ALA A 242 26.71 -3.23 -0.70
CA ALA A 242 27.03 -2.34 0.40
C ALA A 242 25.81 -2.04 1.28
N THR A 243 24.71 -1.56 0.67
CA THR A 243 23.51 -1.09 1.39
C THR A 243 22.51 -2.21 1.70
N ARG A 244 22.65 -3.38 1.06
CA ARG A 244 21.66 -4.48 1.11
C ARG A 244 20.29 -4.09 0.55
N PHE A 245 20.20 -2.99 -0.20
CA PHE A 245 19.00 -2.63 -0.95
C PHE A 245 18.71 -3.69 -2.00
N LYS A 246 17.43 -3.95 -2.29
CA LYS A 246 17.01 -5.08 -3.14
C LYS A 246 16.01 -4.60 -4.17
N TRP A 247 16.19 -5.04 -5.41
CA TRP A 247 15.23 -4.91 -6.50
C TRP A 247 14.74 -6.30 -6.90
N ALA A 248 13.47 -6.39 -7.25
CA ALA A 248 12.85 -7.61 -7.74
C ALA A 248 12.04 -7.31 -8.99
N PHE A 249 12.21 -8.11 -10.05
CA PHE A 249 11.48 -7.99 -11.31
C PHE A 249 10.84 -9.34 -11.64
N LEU A 250 9.50 -9.38 -11.72
CA LEU A 250 8.77 -10.59 -12.08
C LEU A 250 8.97 -10.92 -13.56
N MET A 251 9.16 -12.21 -13.87
CA MET A 251 9.46 -12.69 -15.23
C MET A 251 8.66 -13.94 -15.57
N GLN A 252 8.28 -14.08 -16.84
CA GLN A 252 7.71 -15.34 -17.37
C GLN A 252 8.80 -16.27 -17.88
N HIS A 253 9.83 -15.70 -18.54
CA HIS A 253 10.97 -16.43 -19.08
C HIS A 253 12.29 -15.90 -18.52
N LYS A 254 13.29 -16.79 -18.37
CA LYS A 254 14.64 -16.42 -17.92
C LYS A 254 15.33 -15.41 -18.83
N SER A 255 15.00 -15.40 -20.12
CA SER A 255 15.54 -14.46 -21.11
C SER A 255 15.16 -13.00 -20.84
N GLU A 256 14.14 -12.73 -20.02
CA GLU A 256 13.75 -11.37 -19.64
C GLU A 256 14.72 -10.71 -18.64
N ALA A 257 15.64 -11.49 -18.03
CA ALA A 257 16.58 -10.99 -17.04
C ALA A 257 17.45 -9.85 -17.59
N THR A 258 18.02 -10.03 -18.79
CA THR A 258 18.85 -9.02 -19.45
C THR A 258 18.08 -7.71 -19.68
N PHE A 259 16.82 -7.81 -20.10
CA PHE A 259 15.97 -6.64 -20.31
C PHE A 259 15.74 -5.86 -19.00
N HIS A 260 15.41 -6.55 -17.92
CA HIS A 260 15.21 -5.92 -16.61
C HIS A 260 16.50 -5.33 -16.03
N LEU A 261 17.65 -5.98 -16.23
CA LEU A 261 18.95 -5.45 -15.82
C LEU A 261 19.25 -4.13 -16.54
N LYS A 262 19.04 -4.06 -17.86
CA LYS A 262 19.22 -2.82 -18.63
C LYS A 262 18.35 -1.67 -18.10
N ILE A 263 17.08 -1.97 -17.79
CA ILE A 263 16.17 -0.97 -17.19
C ILE A 263 16.68 -0.49 -15.84
N LEU A 264 17.10 -1.42 -14.96
CA LEU A 264 17.62 -1.07 -13.64
C LEU A 264 18.86 -0.18 -13.78
N MET A 265 19.82 -0.59 -14.59
CA MET A 265 21.08 0.12 -14.81
C MET A 265 20.84 1.53 -15.36
N ASN A 266 19.95 1.69 -16.35
CA ASN A 266 19.58 3.00 -16.89
C ASN A 266 18.91 3.89 -15.84
N ARG A 267 18.06 3.33 -14.96
CA ARG A 267 17.44 4.08 -13.85
C ARG A 267 18.48 4.52 -12.83
N LEU A 268 19.37 3.62 -12.41
CA LEU A 268 20.45 3.95 -11.47
C LEU A 268 21.36 5.04 -12.04
N HIS A 269 21.75 4.92 -13.30
CA HIS A 269 22.56 5.92 -13.98
C HIS A 269 21.87 7.30 -14.05
N THR A 270 20.56 7.33 -14.31
CA THR A 270 19.83 8.60 -14.47
C THR A 270 19.51 9.26 -13.13
N GLN A 271 19.07 8.48 -12.14
CA GLN A 271 18.53 8.97 -10.88
C GLN A 271 19.59 9.11 -9.78
N LEU A 272 20.67 8.33 -9.84
CA LEU A 272 21.70 8.25 -8.81
C LEU A 272 23.09 8.47 -9.40
N ARG A 273 23.25 9.56 -10.17
CA ARG A 273 24.46 9.89 -10.96
C ARG A 273 25.76 9.93 -10.16
N GLU A 274 25.69 10.19 -8.86
CA GLU A 274 26.84 10.23 -7.95
C GLU A 274 27.40 8.82 -7.67
N TYR A 275 26.61 7.79 -7.92
CA TYR A 275 26.97 6.40 -7.70
C TYR A 275 27.12 5.69 -9.04
N LYS A 276 28.17 4.88 -9.17
CA LYS A 276 28.43 4.11 -10.39
C LYS A 276 28.36 2.62 -10.08
N ALA A 277 27.52 1.92 -10.83
CA ALA A 277 27.56 0.47 -10.89
C ALA A 277 28.79 0.05 -11.69
N GLU A 278 29.76 -0.53 -10.99
CA GLU A 278 31.03 -0.96 -11.57
C GLU A 278 31.02 -2.45 -11.88
N ARG A 279 30.29 -3.25 -11.09
CA ARG A 279 30.28 -4.71 -11.21
C ARG A 279 28.89 -5.30 -11.06
N LEU A 280 28.55 -6.22 -11.98
CA LEU A 280 27.44 -7.16 -11.82
C LEU A 280 28.01 -8.52 -11.40
N TRP A 281 27.42 -9.14 -10.39
CA TRP A 281 27.86 -10.42 -9.85
C TRP A 281 26.72 -11.42 -9.88
N SER A 282 26.82 -12.49 -10.66
CA SER A 282 25.81 -13.55 -10.71
C SER A 282 26.40 -14.93 -10.40
N ASP A 283 25.53 -15.93 -10.32
CA ASP A 283 25.94 -17.31 -10.51
C ASP A 283 26.26 -17.60 -11.99
N GLN A 284 26.58 -18.86 -12.31
CA GLN A 284 26.79 -19.31 -13.69
C GLN A 284 25.48 -19.66 -14.42
N GLY A 285 24.36 -19.03 -14.04
CA GLY A 285 23.08 -19.19 -14.73
C GLY A 285 23.18 -18.78 -16.20
N GLY A 286 22.65 -19.60 -17.11
CA GLY A 286 22.74 -19.35 -18.55
C GLY A 286 22.09 -18.03 -19.00
N GLU A 287 21.13 -17.51 -18.24
CA GLU A 287 20.53 -16.19 -18.42
C GLU A 287 21.54 -15.04 -18.32
N PHE A 288 22.57 -15.19 -17.48
CA PHE A 288 23.59 -14.18 -17.22
C PHE A 288 24.81 -14.34 -18.13
N LEU A 289 24.89 -15.42 -18.90
CA LEU A 289 25.97 -15.70 -19.86
C LEU A 289 25.58 -15.31 -21.31
N SER A 290 24.56 -14.47 -21.48
CA SER A 290 24.13 -14.04 -22.81
C SER A 290 25.09 -13.01 -23.41
N THR A 291 25.42 -13.17 -24.69
CA THR A 291 26.24 -12.20 -25.46
C THR A 291 25.63 -10.80 -25.43
N GLU A 292 24.30 -10.72 -25.36
CA GLU A 292 23.58 -9.45 -25.23
C GLU A 292 23.92 -8.71 -23.92
N LEU A 293 23.95 -9.42 -22.79
CA LEU A 293 24.28 -8.83 -21.50
C LEU A 293 25.76 -8.44 -21.45
N GLU A 294 26.64 -9.31 -21.95
CA GLU A 294 28.08 -9.03 -22.05
C GLU A 294 28.36 -7.78 -22.88
N THR A 295 27.75 -7.66 -24.05
CA THR A 295 27.89 -6.48 -24.93
C THR A 295 27.43 -5.21 -24.22
N TYR A 296 26.26 -5.24 -23.57
CA TYR A 296 25.76 -4.10 -22.81
C TYR A 296 26.69 -3.69 -21.67
N CYS A 297 27.22 -4.67 -20.92
CA CYS A 297 28.17 -4.40 -19.83
C CYS A 297 29.45 -3.75 -20.35
N ASN A 298 30.00 -4.25 -21.46
CA ASN A 298 31.20 -3.69 -22.09
C ASN A 298 30.98 -2.24 -22.59
N GLU A 299 29.84 -1.95 -23.21
CA GLU A 299 29.47 -0.59 -23.67
C GLU A 299 29.37 0.42 -22.51
N HIS A 300 28.92 -0.03 -21.34
CA HIS A 300 28.70 0.84 -20.17
C HIS A 300 29.89 0.82 -19.19
N GLY A 301 30.96 0.08 -19.50
CA GLY A 301 32.14 -0.07 -18.65
C GLY A 301 31.83 -0.74 -17.31
N VAL A 302 30.94 -1.74 -17.32
CA VAL A 302 30.53 -2.55 -16.17
C VAL A 302 31.16 -3.92 -16.31
N GLU A 303 31.81 -4.41 -15.26
CA GLU A 303 32.43 -5.74 -15.26
C GLU A 303 31.41 -6.79 -14.80
N LEU A 304 31.16 -7.80 -15.64
CA LEU A 304 30.30 -8.94 -15.32
C LEU A 304 31.15 -10.06 -14.71
N LYS A 305 30.89 -10.41 -13.45
CA LYS A 305 31.53 -11.54 -12.75
C LYS A 305 30.53 -12.64 -12.48
N THR A 306 31.00 -13.88 -12.61
CA THR A 306 30.27 -15.07 -12.19
C THR A 306 30.98 -15.75 -11.02
N THR A 307 30.22 -16.36 -10.13
CA THR A 307 30.78 -17.15 -9.02
C THR A 307 31.65 -18.28 -9.54
N ASN A 308 32.75 -18.56 -8.84
CA ASN A 308 33.47 -19.80 -9.09
C ASN A 308 32.59 -21.00 -8.69
N SER A 309 32.55 -22.05 -9.51
CA SER A 309 31.77 -23.28 -9.27
C SER A 309 32.10 -23.94 -7.93
N TYR A 310 33.28 -23.66 -7.37
CA TYR A 310 33.78 -24.21 -6.10
C TYR A 310 33.60 -23.30 -4.87
N SER A 311 33.03 -22.09 -4.99
CA SER A 311 32.83 -21.19 -3.84
C SER A 311 31.40 -20.64 -3.75
N PRO A 312 30.44 -21.46 -3.27
CA PRO A 312 29.06 -21.02 -3.02
C PRO A 312 28.97 -19.81 -2.07
N GLN A 313 29.95 -19.64 -1.18
CA GLN A 313 29.97 -18.52 -0.24
C GLN A 313 30.06 -17.15 -0.93
N GLU A 314 30.54 -17.10 -2.18
CA GLU A 314 30.63 -15.86 -2.96
C GLU A 314 29.25 -15.26 -3.24
N ASN A 315 28.22 -16.10 -3.43
CA ASN A 315 26.84 -15.65 -3.65
C ASN A 315 26.02 -15.53 -2.35
N GLY A 316 26.64 -15.74 -1.19
CA GLY A 316 25.92 -15.91 0.07
C GLY A 316 25.05 -14.72 0.52
N ILE A 317 25.26 -13.52 -0.02
CA ILE A 317 24.44 -12.33 0.27
C ILE A 317 23.08 -12.43 -0.42
N VAL A 318 23.07 -12.67 -1.74
CA VAL A 318 21.82 -12.79 -2.50
C VAL A 318 21.10 -14.08 -2.11
N GLU A 319 21.83 -15.19 -1.89
CA GLU A 319 21.25 -16.44 -1.37
C GLU A 319 20.60 -16.26 0.00
N ARG A 320 21.26 -15.55 0.93
CA ARG A 320 20.68 -15.25 2.24
C ARG A 320 19.45 -14.36 2.11
N ALA A 321 19.48 -13.39 1.20
CA ALA A 321 18.34 -12.53 0.94
C ALA A 321 17.17 -13.34 0.36
N ASN A 322 17.44 -14.28 -0.56
CA ASN A 322 16.46 -15.24 -1.08
C ASN A 322 15.92 -16.15 0.03
N GLY A 323 16.78 -16.63 0.92
CA GLY A 323 16.41 -17.40 2.12
C GLY A 323 15.57 -16.64 3.15
N VAL A 324 15.39 -15.33 2.99
CA VAL A 324 14.45 -14.51 3.78
C VAL A 324 13.19 -14.18 2.98
N VAL A 325 13.34 -13.81 1.71
CA VAL A 325 12.23 -13.36 0.85
C VAL A 325 11.35 -14.53 0.40
N LEU A 326 11.93 -15.62 -0.12
CA LEU A 326 11.17 -16.76 -0.63
C LEU A 326 10.28 -17.40 0.44
N PRO A 327 10.75 -17.63 1.69
CA PRO A 327 9.89 -18.16 2.72
C PRO A 327 8.73 -17.22 3.09
N ARG A 328 8.92 -15.90 3.00
CA ARG A 328 7.81 -14.95 3.24
C ARG A 328 6.79 -15.00 2.12
N ILE A 329 7.23 -15.03 0.86
CA ILE A 329 6.35 -15.16 -0.30
C ILE A 329 5.52 -16.44 -0.18
N ARG A 330 6.16 -17.57 0.08
CA ARG A 330 5.49 -18.86 0.27
C ARG A 330 4.52 -18.85 1.45
N ALA A 331 4.89 -18.26 2.59
CA ALA A 331 3.99 -18.13 3.73
C ALA A 331 2.75 -17.28 3.39
N MET A 332 2.91 -16.16 2.67
CA MET A 332 1.79 -15.34 2.21
C MET A 332 0.87 -16.11 1.27
N VAL A 333 1.43 -16.82 0.28
CA VAL A 333 0.66 -17.65 -0.66
C VAL A 333 -0.10 -18.75 0.07
N MET A 334 0.53 -19.44 1.03
CA MET A 334 -0.10 -20.51 1.80
C MET A 334 -1.20 -19.98 2.72
N ALA A 335 -0.97 -18.85 3.39
CA ALA A 335 -1.94 -18.25 4.31
C ALA A 335 -3.17 -17.68 3.60
N THR A 336 -3.02 -17.22 2.37
CA THR A 336 -4.13 -16.59 1.62
C THR A 336 -5.01 -17.58 0.87
N HIS A 337 -4.67 -18.88 0.87
CA HIS A 337 -5.36 -19.92 0.10
C HIS A 337 -5.73 -19.45 -1.33
N LEU A 338 -4.87 -18.61 -1.94
CA LEU A 338 -5.15 -17.98 -3.22
C LEU A 338 -5.57 -19.09 -4.21
N PRO A 339 -6.82 -19.09 -4.69
CA PRO A 339 -7.25 -20.10 -5.63
C PRO A 339 -6.37 -20.00 -6.87
N ASN A 340 -5.96 -21.15 -7.42
CA ASN A 340 -5.07 -21.23 -8.58
C ASN A 340 -5.61 -20.49 -9.82
N ILE A 341 -6.85 -20.01 -9.80
CA ILE A 341 -7.51 -19.26 -10.86
C ILE A 341 -8.54 -18.34 -10.19
N LEU A 342 -8.45 -17.03 -10.38
CA LEU A 342 -9.62 -16.14 -10.31
C LEU A 342 -10.28 -16.26 -11.68
N ARG A 343 -11.44 -16.92 -11.75
CA ARG A 343 -12.20 -17.14 -12.98
C ARG A 343 -12.90 -15.87 -13.43
#